data_AF-A0AAV0WFC6-F1
#
_entry.id   AF-A0AAV0WFC6-F1
#
_cell.length_a   1.000
_cell.length_b   1.000
_cell.length_c   1.000
_cell.angle_alpha   90.00
_cell.angle_beta   90.00
_cell.angle_gamma   90.00
#
_symmetry.space_group_name_H-M   'P 1'
#
loop_
_entity.id
_entity.type
_entity.pdbx_description
1 polymer ?
#
loop_
_entity_poly.entity_id
_entity_poly.type
_entity_poly.pdbx_seq_one_letter_code
_entity_poly.pdbx_strand_id
1 'polypeptide(L)'
;MNPPKKFKGKSVTFEQKQTLVSFKQEHPELHKGKFSPSFTSKHSKDLWTQISNELNSIVGATKDPSKWKKCWIDLKSNTKSKSAEIKKNSGKTGGGMNESEELEDLENQILVII
;
A
#
# COMPACT_ATOMS: atom_id res chain seq x y z
N MET A 1 -10.00 9.17 -37.60
CA MET A 1 -9.14 8.29 -36.77
C MET A 1 -9.28 8.73 -35.32
N ASN A 2 -9.86 7.90 -34.45
CA ASN A 2 -9.91 8.20 -33.01
C ASN A 2 -8.52 7.91 -32.40
N PRO A 3 -8.01 8.75 -31.48
CA PRO A 3 -6.75 8.45 -30.80
C PRO A 3 -6.88 7.13 -30.01
N PRO A 4 -5.83 6.31 -29.93
CA PRO A 4 -5.86 5.10 -29.12
C PRO A 4 -6.17 5.50 -27.68
N LYS A 5 -7.29 4.98 -27.14
CA LYS A 5 -7.63 5.11 -25.73
C LYS A 5 -6.40 4.67 -24.94
N LYS A 6 -5.76 5.60 -24.23
CA LYS A 6 -4.69 5.27 -23.28
C LYS A 6 -5.26 4.20 -22.36
N PHE A 7 -4.76 2.97 -22.47
CA PHE A 7 -5.06 1.91 -21.51
C PHE A 7 -4.55 2.43 -20.16
N LYS A 8 -5.44 3.01 -19.35
CA LYS A 8 -5.15 3.22 -17.93
C LYS A 8 -4.84 1.83 -17.40
N GLY A 9 -3.57 1.58 -17.06
CA GLY A 9 -3.17 0.30 -16.47
C GLY A 9 -4.12 -0.03 -15.32
N LYS A 10 -4.46 -1.31 -15.16
CA LYS A 10 -5.37 -1.77 -14.11
C LYS A 10 -4.97 -1.13 -12.77
N SER A 11 -5.90 -0.48 -12.10
CA SER A 11 -5.67 0.09 -10.77
C SER A 11 -5.36 -1.02 -9.78
N VAL A 12 -4.58 -0.70 -8.73
CA VAL A 12 -4.29 -1.66 -7.67
C VAL A 12 -5.60 -2.04 -6.98
N THR A 13 -5.93 -3.33 -6.98
CA THR A 13 -7.15 -3.85 -6.37
C THR A 13 -7.06 -3.86 -4.85
N PHE A 14 -8.20 -3.96 -4.17
CA PHE A 14 -8.24 -4.08 -2.71
C PHE A 14 -7.41 -5.27 -2.21
N GLU A 15 -7.60 -6.44 -2.81
CA GLU A 15 -6.86 -7.67 -2.48
C GLU A 15 -5.34 -7.50 -2.61
N GLN A 16 -4.88 -6.77 -3.63
CA GLN A 16 -3.47 -6.41 -3.78
C GLN A 16 -2.99 -5.46 -2.68
N LYS A 17 -3.79 -4.47 -2.28
CA LYS A 17 -3.43 -3.58 -1.16
C LYS A 17 -3.36 -4.35 0.14
N GLN A 18 -4.33 -5.21 0.41
CA GLN A 18 -4.41 -6.03 1.61
C GLN A 18 -3.19 -6.96 1.71
N THR A 19 -2.91 -7.71 0.65
CA THR A 19 -1.73 -8.61 0.61
C THR A 19 -0.44 -7.83 0.85
N LEU A 20 -0.29 -6.65 0.23
CA LEU A 20 0.86 -5.78 0.45
C LEU A 20 0.96 -5.35 1.93
N VAL A 21 -0.14 -4.96 2.56
CA VAL A 21 -0.17 -4.50 3.95
C VAL A 21 0.13 -5.65 4.90
N SER A 22 -0.49 -6.82 4.74
CA SER A 22 -0.22 -8.01 5.55
C SER A 22 1.26 -8.42 5.47
N PHE A 23 1.83 -8.49 4.26
CA PHE A 23 3.26 -8.77 4.10
C PHE A 23 4.14 -7.73 4.81
N LYS A 24 3.71 -6.46 4.81
CA LYS A 24 4.43 -5.40 5.54
C LYS A 24 4.33 -5.53 7.05
N GLN A 25 3.23 -6.07 7.59
CA GLN A 25 3.08 -6.35 9.02
C GLN A 25 3.99 -7.51 9.45
N GLU A 26 4.11 -8.55 8.62
CA GLU A 26 4.98 -9.70 8.88
C GLU A 26 6.48 -9.36 8.80
N HIS A 27 6.84 -8.37 7.97
CA HIS A 27 8.22 -7.90 7.80
C HIS A 27 8.41 -6.47 8.34
N PRO A 28 8.36 -6.25 9.67
CA PRO A 28 8.56 -4.92 10.27
C PRO A 28 9.96 -4.35 10.01
N GLU A 29 10.92 -5.22 9.69
CA GLU A 29 12.26 -4.87 9.21
C GLU A 29 12.26 -3.99 7.94
N LEU A 30 11.23 -4.10 7.09
CA LEU A 30 11.11 -3.29 5.88
C LEU A 30 10.84 -1.80 6.16
N HIS A 31 10.46 -1.44 7.40
CA HIS A 31 10.01 -0.08 7.76
C HIS A 31 10.71 0.47 9.00
N LYS A 32 11.18 -0.40 9.90
CA LYS A 32 12.07 0.01 10.98
C LYS A 32 13.40 0.41 10.36
N GLY A 33 13.57 1.70 10.07
CA GLY A 33 14.79 2.33 9.54
C GLY A 33 16.05 2.18 10.41
N LYS A 34 16.00 1.38 11.48
CA LYS A 34 17.20 0.83 12.09
C LYS A 34 17.70 -0.26 11.18
N PHE A 35 18.60 0.11 10.25
CA PHE A 35 19.49 -0.84 9.59
C PHE A 35 20.28 -1.55 10.69
N SER A 36 19.69 -2.61 11.23
CA SER A 36 20.45 -3.60 12.00
C SER A 36 21.52 -4.14 11.05
N PRO A 37 22.72 -4.49 11.53
CA PRO A 37 23.77 -5.07 10.68
C PRO A 37 23.29 -6.26 9.82
N SER A 38 22.18 -6.91 10.19
CA SER A 38 21.52 -7.98 9.43
C SER A 38 20.56 -7.51 8.31
N PHE A 39 20.03 -6.28 8.35
CA PHE A 39 19.08 -5.78 7.35
C PHE A 39 19.79 -4.96 6.28
N THR A 40 20.15 -5.62 5.18
CA THR A 40 20.85 -4.99 4.06
C THR A 40 19.88 -4.45 3.01
N SER A 41 20.31 -3.46 2.22
CA SER A 41 19.59 -3.01 1.02
C SER A 41 19.26 -4.16 0.05
N LYS A 42 20.07 -5.23 0.06
CA LYS A 42 19.81 -6.44 -0.72
C LYS A 42 18.60 -7.20 -0.18
N HIS A 43 18.52 -7.40 1.14
CA HIS A 43 17.38 -8.06 1.76
C HIS A 43 16.07 -7.29 1.57
N SER A 44 16.12 -5.96 1.69
CA SER A 44 14.96 -5.12 1.36
C SER A 44 14.50 -5.29 -0.09
N LYS A 45 15.43 -5.32 -1.06
CA LYS A 45 15.10 -5.54 -2.47
C LYS A 45 14.50 -6.93 -2.70
N ASP A 46 15.02 -7.95 -2.03
CA ASP A 46 14.54 -9.32 -2.15
C ASP A 46 13.09 -9.45 -1.68
N LEU A 47 12.79 -8.95 -0.47
CA LEU A 47 11.43 -8.90 0.08
C LEU A 47 10.47 -8.10 -0.82
N TRP A 48 10.90 -6.95 -1.35
CA TRP A 48 10.10 -6.18 -2.32
C TRP A 48 9.86 -6.94 -3.63
N THR A 49 10.81 -7.77 -4.05
CA THR A 49 10.68 -8.60 -5.25
C THR A 49 9.71 -9.75 -5.00
N GLN A 50 9.80 -10.39 -3.84
CA GLN A 50 8.90 -11.46 -3.42
C GLN A 50 7.44 -10.99 -3.39
N ILE A 51 7.14 -9.93 -2.63
CA ILE A 51 5.77 -9.38 -2.57
C ILE A 51 5.31 -8.86 -3.93
N SER A 52 6.20 -8.30 -4.75
CA SER A 52 5.83 -7.87 -6.10
C SER A 52 5.38 -9.04 -6.97
N ASN A 53 6.02 -10.20 -6.87
CA ASN A 53 5.62 -11.38 -7.63
C ASN A 53 4.27 -11.92 -7.16
N GLU A 54 4.06 -11.96 -5.84
CA GLU A 54 2.78 -12.36 -5.25
C GLU A 54 1.63 -11.43 -5.69
N LEU A 55 1.83 -10.12 -5.58
CA LEU A 55 0.87 -9.12 -6.03
C LEU A 55 0.60 -9.19 -7.54
N ASN A 56 1.64 -9.48 -8.33
CA ASN A 56 1.50 -9.66 -9.78
C ASN A 56 0.78 -10.96 -10.15
N SER A 57 0.74 -11.95 -9.24
CA SER A 57 -0.07 -13.17 -9.39
C SER A 57 -1.55 -12.94 -9.11
N ILE A 58 -1.90 -11.90 -8.36
CA ILE A 58 -3.28 -11.48 -8.11
C ILE A 58 -3.84 -10.79 -9.36
N VAL A 59 -5.10 -11.07 -9.69
CA VAL A 59 -5.81 -10.42 -10.80
C VAL A 59 -5.95 -8.93 -10.52
N GLY A 60 -5.17 -8.09 -11.20
CA GLY A 60 -5.18 -6.65 -10.94
C GLY A 60 -4.07 -5.89 -11.63
N ALA A 61 -3.45 -4.96 -10.89
CA ALA A 61 -2.32 -4.17 -11.35
C ALA A 61 -1.03 -4.99 -11.32
N THR A 62 -0.35 -5.12 -12.44
CA THR A 62 1.01 -5.66 -12.45
C THR A 62 2.01 -4.51 -12.41
N LYS A 63 2.86 -4.50 -11.38
CA LYS A 63 3.83 -3.43 -11.16
C LYS A 63 5.18 -3.99 -10.74
N ASP A 64 6.22 -3.22 -11.00
CA ASP A 64 7.58 -3.50 -10.55
C ASP A 64 7.70 -3.32 -9.02
N PRO A 65 8.65 -3.98 -8.36
CA PRO A 65 8.92 -3.81 -6.93
C PRO A 65 9.09 -2.35 -6.50
N SER A 66 9.78 -1.55 -7.33
CA SER A 66 9.96 -0.11 -7.11
C SER A 66 8.65 0.68 -7.14
N LYS A 67 7.71 0.30 -8.01
CA LYS A 67 6.38 0.91 -8.11
C LYS A 67 5.50 0.48 -6.95
N TRP A 68 5.58 -0.78 -6.51
CA TRP A 68 4.91 -1.25 -5.30
C TRP A 68 5.42 -0.53 -4.05
N LYS A 69 6.72 -0.29 -3.96
CA LYS A 69 7.32 0.55 -2.91
C LYS A 69 6.74 1.96 -2.91
N LYS A 70 6.60 2.58 -4.07
CA LYS A 70 5.95 3.90 -4.17
C LYS A 70 4.48 3.84 -3.75
N CYS A 71 3.75 2.81 -4.16
CA CYS A 71 2.35 2.60 -3.77
C CYS A 71 2.20 2.51 -2.26
N TRP A 72 3.08 1.77 -1.58
CA TRP A 72 3.11 1.68 -0.13
C TRP A 72 3.37 3.04 0.56
N ILE A 73 4.33 3.81 0.04
CA ILE A 73 4.63 5.15 0.58
C ILE A 73 3.39 6.06 0.46
N ASP A 74 2.70 5.99 -0.69
CA ASP A 74 1.47 6.74 -0.93
C ASP A 74 0.36 6.32 0.03
N LEU A 75 0.13 5.01 0.21
CA LEU A 75 -0.82 4.46 1.17
C LEU A 75 -0.54 4.98 2.59
N LYS A 76 0.71 4.86 3.05
CA LYS A 76 1.12 5.37 4.37
C LYS A 76 0.90 6.87 4.51
N SER A 77 1.22 7.65 3.48
CA SER A 77 1.02 9.11 3.51
C SER A 77 -0.45 9.46 3.56
N ASN A 78 -1.28 8.78 2.76
CA ASN A 78 -2.73 8.97 2.74
C ASN A 78 -3.34 8.61 4.10
N THR A 79 -2.98 7.46 4.66
CA THR A 79 -3.40 7.04 6.00
C THR A 79 -2.99 8.06 7.06
N LYS A 80 -1.73 8.52 7.06
CA LYS A 80 -1.27 9.52 8.02
C LYS A 80 -2.04 10.85 7.91
N SER A 81 -2.28 11.31 6.69
CA SER A 81 -3.08 12.52 6.43
C SER A 81 -4.52 12.33 6.91
N LYS A 82 -5.16 11.22 6.53
CA LYS A 82 -6.54 10.91 6.91
C LYS A 82 -6.69 10.72 8.42
N SER A 83 -5.77 10.04 9.10
CA SER A 83 -5.76 9.95 10.57
C SER A 83 -5.56 11.32 11.24
N ALA A 84 -4.70 12.18 10.69
CA ALA A 84 -4.51 13.54 11.21
C ALA A 84 -5.75 14.41 10.99
N GLU A 85 -6.44 14.25 9.86
CA GLU A 85 -7.70 14.94 9.57
C GLU A 85 -8.85 14.41 10.42
N ILE A 86 -9.00 13.09 10.62
CA ILE A 86 -9.98 12.49 11.54
C ILE A 86 -9.78 13.05 12.95
N LYS A 87 -8.53 13.10 13.44
CA LYS A 87 -8.21 13.65 14.76
C LYS A 87 -8.53 15.15 14.88
N LYS A 88 -8.44 15.89 13.77
CA LYS A 88 -8.72 17.34 13.71
C LYS A 88 -10.19 17.66 13.45
N ASN A 89 -10.95 16.73 12.86
CA ASN A 89 -12.20 17.02 12.17
C ASN A 89 -13.30 16.00 12.50
N SER A 90 -13.33 15.46 13.73
CA SER A 90 -14.24 14.43 14.30
C SER A 90 -15.75 14.68 14.13
N GLY A 91 -16.23 14.99 12.93
CA GLY A 91 -17.61 15.35 12.65
C GLY A 91 -17.98 15.55 11.18
N LYS A 92 -17.06 15.56 10.20
CA LYS A 92 -17.45 15.73 8.78
C LYS A 92 -16.54 15.02 7.79
N THR A 93 -16.86 13.78 7.43
CA THR A 93 -16.66 13.30 6.04
C THR A 93 -17.84 12.41 5.66
N GLY A 94 -18.74 12.94 4.83
CA GLY A 94 -19.74 12.16 4.11
C GLY A 94 -19.17 11.75 2.75
N GLY A 95 -19.44 10.52 2.33
CA GLY A 95 -19.23 10.08 0.95
C GLY A 95 -18.86 8.61 0.80
N GLY A 96 -19.86 7.74 0.70
CA GLY A 96 -19.71 6.39 0.15
C GLY A 96 -19.56 5.27 1.19
N MET A 97 -20.69 4.84 1.76
CA MET A 97 -20.81 3.53 2.41
C MET A 97 -20.40 2.44 1.40
N ASN A 98 -19.80 1.34 1.87
CA ASN A 98 -19.23 0.20 1.14
C ASN A 98 -17.69 0.26 0.94
N GLU A 99 -17.13 1.14 0.10
CA GLU A 99 -15.66 1.18 -0.14
C GLU A 99 -14.87 1.80 1.03
N SER A 100 -15.52 2.64 1.83
CA SER A 100 -14.89 3.32 2.97
C SER A 100 -14.51 2.37 4.11
N GLU A 101 -15.29 1.31 4.36
CA GLU A 101 -15.08 0.39 5.48
C GLU A 101 -13.86 -0.52 5.24
N GLU A 102 -13.76 -1.08 4.04
CA GLU A 102 -12.60 -1.84 3.57
C GLU A 102 -11.32 -0.98 3.60
N LEU A 103 -11.40 0.28 3.15
CA LEU A 103 -10.27 1.20 3.22
C LEU A 103 -9.90 1.53 4.66
N GLU A 104 -10.86 1.71 5.56
CA GLU A 104 -10.61 2.02 6.97
C GLU A 104 -9.93 0.85 7.71
N ASP A 105 -10.30 -0.40 7.40
CA ASP A 105 -9.60 -1.58 7.91
C ASP A 105 -8.14 -1.62 7.43
N LEU A 106 -7.90 -1.39 6.14
CA LEU A 106 -6.53 -1.27 5.61
C LEU A 106 -5.76 -0.13 6.27
N GLU A 107 -6.40 1.01 6.52
CA GLU A 107 -5.77 2.14 7.19
C GLU A 107 -5.38 1.78 8.62
N ASN A 108 -6.23 1.06 9.37
CA ASN A 108 -5.89 0.54 10.69
C ASN A 108 -4.71 -0.43 10.64
N GLN A 109 -4.68 -1.34 9.66
CA GLN A 109 -3.55 -2.25 9.48
C GLN A 109 -2.25 -1.50 9.12
N ILE A 110 -2.34 -0.45 8.30
CA ILE A 110 -1.21 0.42 7.97
C ILE A 110 -0.73 1.18 9.21
N LEU A 111 -1.65 1.68 10.06
CA LEU A 111 -1.34 2.39 11.31
C LEU A 111 -0.48 1.56 12.27
N VAL A 112 -0.66 0.23 12.30
CA VAL A 112 0.16 -0.68 13.10
C VAL A 112 1.63 -0.72 12.63
N ILE A 113 1.89 -0.39 11.35
CA ILE A 113 3.23 -0.45 10.74
C ILE A 113 3.97 0.91 10.84
N ILE A 114 3.25 2.03 10.95
CA ILE A 114 3.83 3.40 10.97
C ILE A 114 4.44 3.73 12.34
#